data_AF-A0A0Q7IN90-F1
#
_entry.id   AF-A0A0Q7IN90-F1
#
_cell.length_a   1.000
_cell.length_b   1.000
_cell.length_c   1.000
_cell.angle_alpha   90.00
_cell.angle_beta   90.00
_cell.angle_gamma   90.00
#
_symmetry.space_group_name_H-M   'P 1'
#
loop_
_entity.id
_entity.type
_entity.pdbx_description
1 polymer ?
#
loop_
_entity_poly.entity_id
_entity_poly.type
_entity_poly.pdbx_seq_one_letter_code
_entity_poly.pdbx_strand_id
1 'polypeptide(L)'
;MRNEVEAIPGVVAGFLEQSGPVLDAAAAALRERNPVLVATVARGSSDHACSYLKYAIELTLGLPVASIGPSVASIYGKDLKLASAATIAISQSGKSPDIVGMTQSARRSGAATIAITNTAGSPLAEAADFTIDLHAGLEKSVAATKTFVTSVVAGLSLIARWSGDDALNAAVNALPESLARAVACDWSEMIGALDGHNALYVLGRGPGFAIANEAALKFKETCNIQAESYSAAEVMHGPVAIVTEGYPVLGLAARDAAEASVADMAHKLAGQGALAFLTSSRPGAARALPFAATGHPITDPLALIVSFYGFVEALSRHRGLNPDVPPALKKVTETI
;
A
#
# COMPACT_ATOMS: atom_id res chain seq x y z
N MET A 1 16.03 -7.39 -4.29
CA MET A 1 15.08 -6.29 -4.00
C MET A 1 15.33 -5.10 -4.93
N ARG A 2 16.57 -4.57 -5.03
CA ARG A 2 16.89 -3.40 -5.88
C ARG A 2 16.34 -3.48 -7.31
N ASN A 3 16.65 -4.56 -8.03
CA ASN A 3 16.17 -4.74 -9.41
C ASN A 3 14.64 -4.77 -9.52
N GLU A 4 13.93 -5.22 -8.48
CA GLU A 4 12.46 -5.24 -8.48
C GLU A 4 11.88 -3.86 -8.27
N VAL A 5 12.53 -3.03 -7.43
CA VAL A 5 12.18 -1.62 -7.25
C VAL A 5 12.39 -0.83 -8.54
N GLU A 6 13.53 -1.01 -9.20
CA GLU A 6 13.83 -0.35 -10.49
C GLU A 6 12.89 -0.80 -11.62
N ALA A 7 12.35 -2.02 -11.54
CA ALA A 7 11.40 -2.54 -12.52
C ALA A 7 9.96 -2.03 -12.32
N ILE A 8 9.63 -1.37 -11.19
CA ILE A 8 8.27 -0.92 -10.87
C ILE A 8 7.62 -0.11 -12.02
N PRO A 9 8.28 0.92 -12.60
CA PRO A 9 7.69 1.70 -13.68
C PRO A 9 7.29 0.87 -14.90
N GLY A 10 8.19 -0.02 -15.34
CA GLY A 10 7.94 -0.88 -16.51
C GLY A 10 6.87 -1.94 -16.24
N VAL A 11 6.86 -2.50 -15.03
CA VAL A 11 5.82 -3.43 -14.57
C VAL A 11 4.43 -2.76 -14.54
N VAL A 12 4.36 -1.53 -14.03
CA VAL A 12 3.10 -0.75 -14.01
C VAL A 12 2.64 -0.41 -15.42
N ALA A 13 3.55 -0.01 -16.31
CA ALA A 13 3.22 0.24 -17.72
C ALA A 13 2.64 -1.02 -18.40
N GLY A 14 3.32 -2.16 -18.24
CA GLY A 14 2.84 -3.44 -18.80
C GLY A 14 1.49 -3.87 -18.24
N PHE A 15 1.23 -3.64 -16.95
CA PHE A 15 -0.08 -3.88 -16.34
C PHE A 15 -1.19 -3.03 -17.00
N LEU A 16 -0.96 -1.72 -17.16
CA LEU A 16 -1.93 -0.79 -17.73
C LEU A 16 -2.26 -1.11 -19.19
N GLU A 17 -1.27 -1.56 -19.97
CA GLU A 17 -1.45 -1.97 -21.36
C GLU A 17 -2.33 -3.23 -21.49
N GLN A 18 -2.18 -4.19 -20.58
CA GLN A 18 -2.81 -5.51 -20.69
C GLN A 18 -4.18 -5.62 -20.01
N SER A 19 -4.43 -4.82 -18.97
CA SER A 19 -5.57 -5.05 -18.05
C SER A 19 -6.84 -4.30 -18.41
N GLY A 20 -6.82 -3.44 -19.43
CA GLY A 20 -7.96 -2.59 -19.83
C GLY A 20 -9.30 -3.34 -19.96
N PRO A 21 -9.38 -4.42 -20.76
CA PRO A 21 -10.65 -5.12 -20.98
C PRO A 21 -11.28 -5.69 -19.70
N VAL A 22 -10.49 -6.29 -18.80
CA VAL A 22 -11.03 -6.86 -17.55
C VAL A 22 -11.42 -5.78 -16.55
N LEU A 23 -10.68 -4.67 -16.50
CA LEU A 23 -11.00 -3.52 -15.67
C LEU A 23 -12.31 -2.86 -16.12
N ASP A 24 -12.51 -2.70 -17.42
CA ASP A 24 -13.74 -2.11 -17.98
C ASP A 24 -14.96 -2.99 -17.70
N ALA A 25 -14.81 -4.31 -17.87
CA ALA A 25 -15.86 -5.29 -17.56
C ALA A 25 -16.22 -5.30 -16.06
N ALA A 26 -15.22 -5.33 -15.18
CA ALA A 26 -15.44 -5.28 -13.73
C ALA A 26 -16.11 -3.95 -13.30
N ALA A 27 -15.65 -2.81 -13.83
CA ALA A 27 -16.24 -1.51 -13.55
C ALA A 27 -17.69 -1.41 -14.05
N ALA A 28 -18.00 -1.95 -15.23
CA ALA A 28 -19.37 -1.99 -15.76
C ALA A 28 -20.30 -2.81 -14.85
N ALA A 29 -19.85 -4.00 -14.43
CA ALA A 29 -20.62 -4.84 -13.51
C ALA A 29 -20.83 -4.18 -12.14
N LEU A 30 -19.84 -3.43 -11.64
CA LEU A 30 -19.98 -2.67 -10.39
C LEU A 30 -20.97 -1.50 -10.52
N ARG A 31 -20.99 -0.80 -11.65
CA ARG A 31 -22.02 0.22 -11.93
C ARG A 31 -23.41 -0.37 -12.01
N GLU A 32 -23.57 -1.49 -12.73
CA GLU A 32 -24.86 -2.16 -12.88
C GLU A 32 -25.39 -2.67 -11.53
N ARG A 33 -24.53 -3.27 -10.72
CA ARG A 33 -24.91 -3.81 -9.40
C ARG A 33 -25.13 -2.73 -8.34
N ASN A 34 -24.51 -1.55 -8.50
CA ASN A 34 -24.60 -0.41 -7.60
C ASN A 34 -24.46 -0.80 -6.10
N PRO A 35 -23.31 -1.38 -5.69
CA PRO A 35 -23.12 -1.83 -4.33
C PRO A 35 -23.13 -0.67 -3.33
N VAL A 36 -23.65 -0.92 -2.13
CA VAL A 36 -23.75 0.10 -1.06
C VAL A 36 -22.56 0.10 -0.11
N LEU A 37 -21.67 -0.89 -0.24
CA LEU A 37 -20.43 -1.01 0.53
C LEU A 37 -19.39 -1.83 -0.25
N VAL A 38 -18.11 -1.61 0.08
CA VAL A 38 -17.01 -2.46 -0.41
C VAL A 38 -16.40 -3.23 0.75
N ALA A 39 -16.30 -4.54 0.62
CA ALA A 39 -15.57 -5.42 1.49
C ALA A 39 -14.15 -5.63 0.94
N THR A 40 -13.14 -5.63 1.80
CA THR A 40 -11.76 -5.96 1.45
C THR A 40 -11.28 -7.20 2.20
N VAL A 41 -10.51 -8.04 1.51
CA VAL A 41 -9.99 -9.32 2.05
C VAL A 41 -8.52 -9.46 1.65
N ALA A 42 -7.61 -9.32 2.60
CA ALA A 42 -6.18 -9.43 2.34
C ALA A 42 -5.38 -9.73 3.63
N ARG A 43 -4.07 -9.91 3.50
CA ARG A 43 -3.10 -10.08 4.59
C ARG A 43 -1.78 -9.38 4.24
N GLY A 44 -1.02 -8.94 5.25
CA GLY A 44 0.32 -8.36 5.08
C GLY A 44 0.31 -7.11 4.19
N SER A 45 1.31 -6.95 3.31
CA SER A 45 1.37 -5.84 2.36
C SER A 45 0.11 -5.71 1.48
N SER A 46 -0.56 -6.81 1.13
CA SER A 46 -1.84 -6.74 0.39
C SER A 46 -2.94 -6.05 1.20
N ASP A 47 -2.92 -6.16 2.54
CA ASP A 47 -3.87 -5.48 3.42
C ASP A 47 -3.55 -3.99 3.59
N HIS A 48 -2.28 -3.62 3.48
CA HIS A 48 -1.87 -2.22 3.34
C HIS A 48 -2.33 -1.64 2.00
N ALA A 49 -2.34 -2.43 0.91
CA ALA A 49 -2.94 -2.02 -0.36
C ALA A 49 -4.47 -1.85 -0.23
N CYS A 50 -5.17 -2.77 0.46
CA CYS A 50 -6.59 -2.60 0.78
C CYS A 50 -6.87 -1.34 1.62
N SER A 51 -6.00 -1.03 2.58
CA SER A 51 -6.10 0.20 3.39
C SER A 51 -5.94 1.46 2.54
N TYR A 52 -5.09 1.43 1.51
CA TYR A 52 -4.98 2.51 0.54
C TYR A 52 -6.29 2.65 -0.25
N LEU A 53 -6.76 1.53 -0.82
CA LEU A 53 -7.97 1.51 -1.65
C LEU A 53 -9.22 1.89 -0.86
N LYS A 54 -9.28 1.62 0.45
CA LYS A 54 -10.33 2.12 1.34
C LYS A 54 -10.49 3.64 1.19
N TYR A 55 -9.41 4.40 1.37
CA TYR A 55 -9.47 5.85 1.24
C TYR A 55 -9.78 6.28 -0.20
N ALA A 56 -9.22 5.61 -1.21
CA ALA A 56 -9.51 5.95 -2.60
C ALA A 56 -10.99 5.74 -2.94
N ILE A 57 -11.61 4.64 -2.49
CA ILE A 57 -13.03 4.35 -2.68
C ILE A 57 -13.89 5.37 -1.93
N GLU A 58 -13.57 5.65 -0.66
CA GLU A 58 -14.36 6.59 0.16
C GLU A 58 -14.30 8.02 -0.40
N LEU A 59 -13.12 8.46 -0.87
CA LEU A 59 -12.92 9.81 -1.40
C LEU A 59 -13.46 9.98 -2.83
N THR A 60 -13.45 8.95 -3.66
CA THR A 60 -13.89 9.04 -5.06
C THR A 60 -15.35 8.61 -5.26
N LEU A 61 -15.78 7.53 -4.59
CA LEU A 61 -17.11 6.92 -4.79
C LEU A 61 -18.07 7.20 -3.64
N GLY A 62 -17.59 7.68 -2.48
CA GLY A 62 -18.42 7.89 -1.30
C GLY A 62 -18.93 6.59 -0.65
N LEU A 63 -18.39 5.44 -1.04
CA LEU A 63 -18.80 4.14 -0.52
C LEU A 63 -17.99 3.75 0.73
N PRO A 64 -18.64 3.32 1.81
CA PRO A 64 -17.92 2.84 2.99
C PRO A 64 -17.17 1.55 2.67
N VAL A 65 -15.95 1.43 3.22
CA VAL A 65 -15.13 0.21 3.07
C VAL A 65 -14.90 -0.49 4.40
N ALA A 66 -15.22 -1.78 4.44
CA ALA A 66 -14.97 -2.67 5.57
C ALA A 66 -13.85 -3.66 5.24
N SER A 67 -12.83 -3.75 6.10
CA SER A 67 -11.87 -4.86 6.07
C SER A 67 -12.48 -6.06 6.81
N ILE A 68 -12.53 -7.21 6.13
CA ILE A 68 -13.12 -8.43 6.68
C ILE A 68 -12.00 -9.40 7.05
N GLY A 69 -11.95 -9.77 8.33
CA GLY A 69 -11.06 -10.80 8.82
C GLY A 69 -11.30 -12.14 8.09
N PRO A 70 -10.31 -12.69 7.36
CA PRO A 70 -10.50 -13.93 6.60
C PRO A 70 -10.92 -15.13 7.48
N SER A 71 -10.53 -15.12 8.76
CA SER A 71 -10.90 -16.13 9.76
C SER A 71 -12.41 -16.25 9.99
N VAL A 72 -13.20 -15.21 9.72
CA VAL A 72 -14.67 -15.24 9.81
C VAL A 72 -15.24 -16.40 8.98
N ALA A 73 -14.70 -16.60 7.78
CA ALA A 73 -15.07 -17.74 6.94
C ALA A 73 -14.25 -18.99 7.30
N SER A 74 -12.91 -18.90 7.36
CA SER A 74 -12.06 -20.09 7.40
C SER A 74 -12.03 -20.81 8.76
N ILE A 75 -12.14 -20.08 9.87
CA ILE A 75 -12.13 -20.64 11.23
C ILE A 75 -13.55 -20.76 11.77
N TYR A 76 -14.34 -19.70 11.64
CA TYR A 76 -15.67 -19.63 12.26
C TYR A 76 -16.80 -20.15 11.37
N GLY A 77 -16.52 -20.42 10.08
CA GLY A 77 -17.52 -20.96 9.15
C GLY A 77 -18.74 -20.07 8.96
N LYS A 78 -18.57 -18.74 9.06
CA LYS A 78 -19.67 -17.78 8.96
C LYS A 78 -19.67 -17.07 7.62
N ASP A 79 -20.78 -17.21 6.89
CA ASP A 79 -21.08 -16.40 5.73
C ASP A 79 -21.73 -15.07 6.18
N LEU A 80 -21.14 -13.95 5.73
CA LEU A 80 -21.65 -12.61 6.02
C LEU A 80 -22.75 -12.20 5.03
N LYS A 81 -23.57 -11.21 5.40
CA LYS A 81 -24.62 -10.66 4.52
C LYS A 81 -24.01 -9.66 3.54
N LEU A 82 -23.57 -10.14 2.38
CA LEU A 82 -22.80 -9.35 1.39
C LEU A 82 -23.52 -9.18 0.04
N ALA A 83 -24.81 -9.48 -0.06
CA ALA A 83 -25.56 -9.44 -1.32
C ALA A 83 -25.57 -8.07 -2.01
N SER A 84 -25.48 -6.97 -1.25
CA SER A 84 -25.40 -5.60 -1.76
C SER A 84 -23.98 -5.02 -1.72
N ALA A 85 -22.97 -5.86 -1.57
CA ALA A 85 -21.58 -5.45 -1.49
C ALA A 85 -20.80 -5.80 -2.76
N ALA A 86 -19.74 -5.05 -3.02
CA ALA A 86 -18.61 -5.54 -3.79
C ALA A 86 -17.55 -6.07 -2.83
N THR A 87 -16.79 -7.09 -3.22
CA THR A 87 -15.66 -7.62 -2.46
C THR A 87 -14.40 -7.58 -3.31
N ILE A 88 -13.37 -6.90 -2.81
CA ILE A 88 -12.05 -6.85 -3.43
C ILE A 88 -11.09 -7.67 -2.57
N ALA A 89 -10.60 -8.79 -3.12
CA ALA A 89 -9.62 -9.63 -2.48
C ALA A 89 -8.25 -9.43 -3.14
N ILE A 90 -7.21 -9.17 -2.34
CA ILE A 90 -5.86 -8.93 -2.84
C ILE A 90 -4.91 -9.99 -2.29
N SER A 91 -4.22 -10.70 -3.17
CA SER A 91 -3.18 -11.66 -2.78
C SER A 91 -2.18 -11.87 -3.90
N GLN A 92 -0.89 -11.67 -3.60
CA GLN A 92 0.18 -11.90 -4.57
C GLN A 92 0.14 -13.32 -5.15
N SER A 93 0.06 -14.34 -4.30
CA SER A 93 0.09 -15.75 -4.73
C SER A 93 -1.28 -16.30 -5.09
N GLY A 94 -2.36 -15.74 -4.54
CA GLY A 94 -3.71 -16.26 -4.68
C GLY A 94 -3.93 -17.64 -4.05
N LYS A 95 -3.02 -18.09 -3.17
CA LYS A 95 -3.03 -19.45 -2.60
C LYS A 95 -3.49 -19.56 -1.15
N SER A 96 -3.57 -18.46 -0.41
CA SER A 96 -3.92 -18.49 1.02
C SER A 96 -5.34 -19.07 1.21
N PRO A 97 -5.52 -20.21 1.88
CA PRO A 97 -6.82 -20.84 2.06
C PRO A 97 -7.83 -19.91 2.75
N ASP A 98 -7.35 -19.08 3.67
CA ASP A 98 -8.19 -18.10 4.36
C ASP A 98 -8.76 -17.03 3.43
N ILE A 99 -7.92 -16.48 2.55
CA ILE A 99 -8.34 -15.46 1.57
C ILE A 99 -9.30 -16.09 0.56
N VAL A 100 -8.94 -17.27 0.04
CA VAL A 100 -9.77 -18.02 -0.92
C VAL A 100 -11.13 -18.35 -0.29
N GLY A 101 -11.15 -18.87 0.93
CA GLY A 101 -12.37 -19.24 1.64
C GLY A 101 -13.29 -18.05 1.90
N MET A 102 -12.72 -16.91 2.30
CA MET A 102 -13.49 -15.68 2.50
C MET A 102 -14.03 -15.12 1.18
N THR A 103 -13.26 -15.16 0.09
CA THR A 103 -13.76 -14.74 -1.25
C THR A 103 -14.87 -15.66 -1.75
N GLN A 104 -14.74 -16.98 -1.60
CA GLN A 104 -15.79 -17.94 -1.94
C GLN A 104 -17.06 -17.70 -1.09
N SER A 105 -16.90 -17.42 0.21
CA SER A 105 -17.99 -17.05 1.10
C SER A 105 -18.70 -15.77 0.63
N ALA A 106 -17.95 -14.72 0.31
CA ALA A 106 -18.53 -13.48 -0.21
C ALA A 106 -19.32 -13.69 -1.51
N ARG A 107 -18.80 -14.51 -2.43
CA ARG A 107 -19.48 -14.85 -3.68
C ARG A 107 -20.78 -15.62 -3.43
N ARG A 108 -20.77 -16.65 -2.58
CA ARG A 108 -21.99 -17.38 -2.19
C ARG A 108 -23.01 -16.49 -1.48
N SER A 109 -22.55 -15.48 -0.75
CA SER A 109 -23.38 -14.45 -0.12
C SER A 109 -23.92 -13.39 -1.09
N GLY A 110 -23.64 -13.50 -2.39
CA GLY A 110 -24.18 -12.66 -3.44
C GLY A 110 -23.35 -11.42 -3.80
N ALA A 111 -22.18 -11.22 -3.19
CA ALA A 111 -21.32 -10.09 -3.49
C ALA A 111 -20.78 -10.14 -4.92
N ALA A 112 -20.53 -8.97 -5.52
CA ALA A 112 -19.69 -8.89 -6.73
C ALA A 112 -18.23 -9.09 -6.31
N THR A 113 -17.57 -10.14 -6.78
CA THR A 113 -16.22 -10.49 -6.29
C THR A 113 -15.13 -10.19 -7.32
N ILE A 114 -14.12 -9.44 -6.89
CA ILE A 114 -12.94 -9.09 -7.67
C ILE A 114 -11.70 -9.62 -6.96
N ALA A 115 -10.91 -10.43 -7.65
CA ALA A 115 -9.58 -10.84 -7.22
C ALA A 115 -8.51 -9.99 -7.91
N ILE A 116 -7.58 -9.44 -7.14
CA ILE A 116 -6.35 -8.81 -7.63
C ILE A 116 -5.19 -9.72 -7.22
N THR A 117 -4.53 -10.35 -8.20
CA THR A 117 -3.48 -11.33 -7.94
C THR A 117 -2.39 -11.34 -8.99
N ASN A 118 -1.18 -11.79 -8.62
CA ASN A 118 -0.06 -11.94 -9.55
C ASN A 118 0.08 -13.38 -10.07
N THR A 119 -0.91 -14.23 -9.83
CA THR A 119 -0.92 -15.64 -10.28
C THR A 119 -2.25 -15.93 -10.95
N ALA A 120 -2.31 -15.74 -12.27
CA ALA A 120 -3.46 -16.13 -13.08
C ALA A 120 -3.79 -17.61 -12.88
N GLY A 121 -5.08 -17.93 -12.81
CA GLY A 121 -5.56 -19.30 -12.53
C GLY A 121 -5.26 -19.82 -11.12
N SER A 122 -4.86 -18.96 -10.18
CA SER A 122 -4.75 -19.35 -8.78
C SER A 122 -6.12 -19.68 -8.16
N PRO A 123 -6.17 -20.40 -7.03
CA PRO A 123 -7.42 -20.66 -6.32
C PRO A 123 -8.24 -19.40 -6.01
N LEU A 124 -7.57 -18.27 -5.73
CA LEU A 124 -8.25 -16.99 -5.54
C LEU A 124 -8.88 -16.46 -6.83
N ALA A 125 -8.19 -16.59 -7.96
CA ALA A 125 -8.70 -16.17 -9.26
C ALA A 125 -9.98 -16.95 -9.63
N GLU A 126 -9.99 -18.26 -9.40
CA GLU A 126 -11.15 -19.12 -9.65
C GLU A 126 -12.33 -18.82 -8.70
N ALA A 127 -12.03 -18.34 -7.49
CA ALA A 127 -13.03 -18.00 -6.49
C ALA A 127 -13.82 -16.72 -6.80
N ALA A 128 -13.28 -15.81 -7.61
CA ALA A 128 -13.89 -14.50 -7.90
C ALA A 128 -14.69 -14.47 -9.22
N ASP A 129 -15.55 -13.47 -9.38
CA ASP A 129 -16.27 -13.20 -10.64
C ASP A 129 -15.37 -12.52 -11.67
N PHE A 130 -14.49 -11.61 -11.21
CA PHE A 130 -13.49 -10.94 -12.01
C PHE A 130 -12.09 -11.15 -11.43
N THR A 131 -11.11 -11.42 -12.29
CA THR A 131 -9.70 -11.53 -11.90
C THR A 131 -8.88 -10.50 -12.65
N ILE A 132 -8.22 -9.62 -11.90
CA ILE A 132 -7.25 -8.66 -12.40
C ILE A 132 -5.87 -9.25 -12.14
N ASP A 133 -5.19 -9.69 -13.20
CA ASP A 133 -3.80 -10.13 -13.13
C ASP A 133 -2.87 -8.90 -13.03
N LEU A 134 -1.95 -8.93 -12.07
CA LEU A 134 -1.00 -7.86 -11.83
C LEU A 134 0.11 -7.80 -12.88
N HIS A 135 0.37 -8.90 -13.58
CA HIS A 135 1.46 -8.99 -14.56
C HIS A 135 2.84 -8.52 -14.03
N ALA A 136 3.06 -8.57 -12.71
CA ALA A 136 4.30 -8.11 -12.09
C ALA A 136 5.46 -9.12 -12.24
N GLY A 137 5.20 -10.26 -12.89
CA GLY A 137 6.16 -11.34 -13.09
C GLY A 137 6.61 -11.97 -11.76
N LEU A 138 7.71 -12.74 -11.80
CA LEU A 138 8.24 -13.37 -10.60
C LEU A 138 8.84 -12.33 -9.66
N GLU A 139 8.31 -12.22 -8.45
CA GLU A 139 8.96 -11.52 -7.34
C GLU A 139 9.90 -12.51 -6.64
N LYS A 140 11.20 -12.23 -6.61
CA LYS A 140 12.23 -13.05 -5.98
C LYS A 140 12.50 -12.61 -4.55
N SER A 141 12.51 -11.31 -4.30
CA SER A 141 12.60 -10.77 -2.94
C SER A 141 11.44 -11.28 -2.08
N VAL A 142 11.74 -11.63 -0.83
CA VAL A 142 10.69 -11.95 0.16
C VAL A 142 9.89 -10.69 0.49
N ALA A 143 10.58 -9.54 0.65
CA ALA A 143 9.92 -8.26 0.82
C ALA A 143 9.26 -7.82 -0.50
N ALA A 144 7.93 -7.82 -0.53
CA ALA A 144 7.15 -7.44 -1.70
C ALA A 144 7.39 -5.96 -2.06
N THR A 145 7.49 -5.64 -3.34
CA THR A 145 7.68 -4.24 -3.79
C THR A 145 6.78 -3.95 -4.97
N LYS A 146 7.12 -4.48 -6.14
CA LYS A 146 6.36 -4.33 -7.37
C LYS A 146 4.94 -4.86 -7.23
N THR A 147 4.71 -5.98 -6.53
CA THR A 147 3.36 -6.53 -6.39
C THR A 147 2.48 -5.67 -5.48
N PHE A 148 3.03 -5.01 -4.46
CA PHE A 148 2.30 -4.02 -3.67
C PHE A 148 1.88 -2.85 -4.56
N VAL A 149 2.82 -2.27 -5.29
CA VAL A 149 2.56 -1.09 -6.13
C VAL A 149 1.54 -1.41 -7.21
N THR A 150 1.71 -2.50 -7.96
CA THR A 150 0.73 -2.90 -8.98
C THR A 150 -0.63 -3.23 -8.39
N SER A 151 -0.71 -3.77 -7.17
CA SER A 151 -2.01 -4.00 -6.50
C SER A 151 -2.77 -2.70 -6.26
N VAL A 152 -2.07 -1.65 -5.82
CA VAL A 152 -2.66 -0.33 -5.65
C VAL A 152 -3.04 0.26 -7.01
N VAL A 153 -2.17 0.18 -8.03
CA VAL A 153 -2.49 0.65 -9.39
C VAL A 153 -3.70 -0.07 -9.96
N ALA A 154 -3.81 -1.39 -9.79
CA ALA A 154 -4.94 -2.17 -10.25
C ALA A 154 -6.25 -1.71 -9.62
N GLY A 155 -6.26 -1.52 -8.29
CA GLY A 155 -7.41 -0.98 -7.59
C GLY A 155 -7.76 0.44 -8.01
N LEU A 156 -6.78 1.33 -8.16
CA LEU A 156 -7.01 2.70 -8.64
C LEU A 156 -7.53 2.74 -10.08
N SER A 157 -7.03 1.87 -10.95
CA SER A 157 -7.48 1.73 -12.34
C SER A 157 -8.94 1.29 -12.41
N LEU A 158 -9.34 0.37 -11.52
CA LEU A 158 -10.73 -0.07 -11.35
C LEU A 158 -11.61 1.07 -10.82
N ILE A 159 -11.17 1.78 -9.79
CA ILE A 159 -11.90 2.89 -9.17
C ILE A 159 -12.14 4.01 -10.18
N ALA A 160 -11.10 4.44 -10.92
CA ALA A 160 -11.20 5.50 -11.92
C ALA A 160 -12.24 5.17 -13.00
N ARG A 161 -12.24 3.91 -13.48
CA ARG A 161 -13.23 3.43 -14.45
C ARG A 161 -14.61 3.31 -13.85
N TRP A 162 -14.72 2.87 -12.60
CA TRP A 162 -16.00 2.72 -11.90
C TRP A 162 -16.64 4.09 -11.68
N SER A 163 -15.90 5.07 -11.17
CA SER A 163 -16.39 6.42 -10.90
C SER A 163 -16.59 7.26 -12.16
N GLY A 164 -15.86 6.98 -13.25
CA GLY A 164 -15.79 7.85 -14.41
C GLY A 164 -14.96 9.11 -14.17
N ASP A 165 -14.01 9.07 -13.23
CA ASP A 165 -13.12 10.20 -12.91
C ASP A 165 -11.96 10.27 -13.92
N ASP A 166 -12.10 11.16 -14.90
CA ASP A 166 -11.10 11.36 -15.95
C ASP A 166 -9.75 11.86 -15.40
N ALA A 167 -9.75 12.66 -14.34
CA ALA A 167 -8.52 13.19 -13.74
C ALA A 167 -7.73 12.08 -13.04
N LEU A 168 -8.42 11.23 -12.27
CA LEU A 168 -7.81 10.05 -11.67
C LEU A 168 -7.33 9.07 -12.74
N ASN A 169 -8.12 8.83 -13.79
CA ASN A 169 -7.74 7.94 -14.89
C ASN A 169 -6.48 8.44 -15.61
N ALA A 170 -6.40 9.73 -15.92
CA ALA A 170 -5.21 10.33 -16.53
C ALA A 170 -3.97 10.20 -15.63
N ALA A 171 -4.12 10.46 -14.32
CA ALA A 171 -3.01 10.34 -13.38
C ALA A 171 -2.53 8.89 -13.21
N VAL A 172 -3.45 7.92 -13.18
CA VAL A 172 -3.12 6.50 -13.15
C VAL A 172 -2.33 6.09 -14.40
N ASN A 173 -2.75 6.53 -15.59
CA ASN A 173 -2.03 6.24 -16.84
C ASN A 173 -0.64 6.91 -16.89
N ALA A 174 -0.45 8.04 -16.20
CA ALA A 174 0.84 8.74 -16.07
C ALA A 174 1.72 8.21 -14.93
N LEU A 175 1.28 7.20 -14.17
CA LEU A 175 2.06 6.65 -13.06
C LEU A 175 3.42 6.08 -13.48
N PRO A 176 3.59 5.36 -14.61
CA PRO A 176 4.91 4.85 -14.99
C PRO A 176 6.00 5.92 -14.95
N GLU A 177 5.74 7.10 -15.54
CA GLU A 177 6.70 8.21 -15.54
C GLU A 177 6.90 8.81 -14.16
N SER A 178 5.81 8.97 -13.41
CA SER A 178 5.85 9.51 -12.04
C SER A 178 6.61 8.61 -11.07
N LEU A 179 6.44 7.29 -11.20
CA LEU A 179 7.13 6.29 -10.40
C LEU A 179 8.61 6.17 -10.83
N ALA A 180 8.95 6.39 -12.10
CA ALA A 180 10.36 6.47 -12.52
C ALA A 180 11.08 7.65 -11.84
N ARG A 181 10.42 8.81 -11.72
CA ARG A 181 10.94 9.95 -10.92
C ARG A 181 11.02 9.61 -9.43
N ALA A 182 10.06 8.85 -8.90
CA ALA A 182 10.07 8.43 -7.51
C ALA A 182 11.25 7.49 -7.19
N VAL A 183 11.58 6.55 -8.08
CA VAL A 183 12.76 5.67 -7.96
C VAL A 183 14.06 6.47 -7.90
N ALA A 184 14.11 7.62 -8.57
CA ALA A 184 15.27 8.51 -8.61
C ALA A 184 15.38 9.45 -7.39
N CYS A 185 14.39 9.49 -6.49
CA CYS A 185 14.46 10.31 -5.29
C CYS A 185 15.50 9.76 -4.31
N ASP A 186 16.47 10.59 -3.92
CA ASP A 186 17.57 10.18 -3.05
C ASP A 186 17.28 10.50 -1.58
N TRP A 187 17.12 9.45 -0.76
CA TRP A 187 16.98 9.57 0.70
C TRP A 187 18.25 9.07 1.43
N SER A 188 19.41 9.06 0.76
CA SER A 188 20.67 8.58 1.32
C SER A 188 21.09 9.28 2.62
N GLU A 189 20.67 10.53 2.84
CA GLU A 189 20.90 11.27 4.09
C GLU A 189 20.38 10.51 5.32
N MET A 190 19.28 9.75 5.16
CA MET A 190 18.70 8.98 6.26
C MET A 190 19.55 7.77 6.65
N ILE A 191 20.41 7.24 5.76
CA ILE A 191 21.12 5.98 6.00
C ILE A 191 22.04 6.10 7.21
N GLY A 192 22.98 7.05 7.17
CA GLY A 192 23.88 7.30 8.31
C GLY A 192 23.16 7.89 9.52
N ALA A 193 22.08 8.63 9.30
CA ALA A 193 21.29 9.20 10.40
C ALA A 193 20.55 8.13 11.22
N LEU A 194 20.29 6.95 10.64
CA LEU A 194 19.65 5.83 11.33
C LEU A 194 20.65 4.81 11.90
N ASP A 195 21.96 5.10 11.83
CA ASP A 195 22.97 4.24 12.45
C ASP A 195 22.78 4.18 13.97
N GLY A 196 22.88 2.97 14.52
CA GLY A 196 22.65 2.72 15.95
C GLY A 196 21.19 2.76 16.39
N HIS A 197 20.25 3.19 15.55
CA HIS A 197 18.82 3.17 15.84
C HIS A 197 18.21 1.80 15.50
N ASN A 198 17.35 1.31 16.40
CA ASN A 198 16.64 0.03 16.28
C ASN A 198 15.12 0.18 16.36
N ALA A 199 14.61 1.41 16.52
CA ALA A 199 13.19 1.73 16.52
C ALA A 199 12.96 3.08 15.84
N LEU A 200 11.81 3.24 15.20
CA LEU A 200 11.37 4.51 14.60
C LEU A 200 9.86 4.56 14.45
N TYR A 201 9.35 5.77 14.29
CA TYR A 201 7.95 5.99 13.87
C TYR A 201 7.84 6.38 12.42
N VAL A 202 6.85 5.81 11.73
CA VAL A 202 6.43 6.24 10.41
C VAL A 202 5.06 6.90 10.52
N LEU A 203 4.97 8.18 10.21
CA LEU A 203 3.74 8.96 10.29
C LEU A 203 3.09 9.08 8.92
N GLY A 204 1.77 8.93 8.88
CA GLY A 204 0.96 9.20 7.69
C GLY A 204 -0.45 9.62 8.08
N ARG A 205 -1.25 10.05 7.10
CA ARG A 205 -2.66 10.40 7.31
C ARG A 205 -3.44 10.14 6.02
N GLY A 206 -4.69 9.70 6.15
CA GLY A 206 -5.50 9.35 4.97
C GLY A 206 -4.85 8.21 4.15
N PRO A 207 -4.85 8.30 2.81
CA PRO A 207 -4.10 7.38 1.95
C PRO A 207 -2.63 7.21 2.34
N GLY A 208 -1.97 8.27 2.82
CA GLY A 208 -0.58 8.24 3.28
C GLY A 208 -0.37 7.37 4.52
N PHE A 209 -1.41 7.11 5.33
CA PHE A 209 -1.30 6.20 6.48
C PHE A 209 -1.18 4.73 6.04
N ALA A 210 -1.85 4.34 4.95
CA ALA A 210 -1.67 3.01 4.37
C ALA A 210 -0.21 2.78 3.90
N ILE A 211 0.40 3.83 3.35
CA ILE A 211 1.81 3.83 2.96
C ILE A 211 2.75 3.80 4.18
N ALA A 212 2.42 4.52 5.26
CA ALA A 212 3.16 4.45 6.51
C ALA A 212 3.16 3.02 7.10
N ASN A 213 2.02 2.32 7.05
CA ASN A 213 1.92 0.92 7.50
C ASN A 213 2.84 -0.01 6.69
N GLU A 214 2.83 0.14 5.36
CA GLU A 214 3.71 -0.63 4.47
C GLU A 214 5.19 -0.32 4.72
N ALA A 215 5.55 0.95 4.87
CA ALA A 215 6.93 1.34 5.16
C ALA A 215 7.42 0.77 6.51
N ALA A 216 6.59 0.85 7.55
CA ALA A 216 6.89 0.26 8.86
C ALA A 216 7.06 -1.27 8.76
N LEU A 217 6.22 -1.95 7.98
CA LEU A 217 6.39 -3.38 7.71
C LEU A 217 7.75 -3.67 7.06
N LYS A 218 8.14 -2.93 6.01
CA LYS A 218 9.41 -3.17 5.32
C LYS A 218 10.65 -2.86 6.15
N PHE A 219 10.60 -1.86 7.04
CA PHE A 219 11.67 -1.66 8.02
C PHE A 219 11.87 -2.88 8.92
N LYS A 220 10.77 -3.49 9.39
CA LYS A 220 10.83 -4.71 10.20
C LYS A 220 11.37 -5.90 9.41
N GLU A 221 10.89 -6.08 8.19
CA GLU A 221 11.27 -7.22 7.33
C GLU A 221 12.72 -7.12 6.84
N THR A 222 13.18 -5.94 6.42
CA THR A 222 14.46 -5.83 5.68
C THR A 222 15.60 -5.28 6.53
N CYS A 223 15.31 -4.49 7.58
CA CYS A 223 16.32 -3.78 8.36
C CYS A 223 16.41 -4.23 9.82
N ASN A 224 15.52 -5.12 10.28
CA ASN A 224 15.35 -5.49 11.69
C ASN A 224 15.16 -4.26 12.61
N ILE A 225 14.50 -3.22 12.11
CA ILE A 225 14.14 -2.05 12.90
C ILE A 225 12.70 -2.22 13.38
N GLN A 226 12.45 -2.05 14.68
CA GLN A 226 11.10 -1.99 15.23
C GLN A 226 10.44 -0.68 14.80
N ALA A 227 9.91 -0.68 13.57
CA ALA A 227 9.16 0.43 13.04
C ALA A 227 7.66 0.27 13.33
N GLU A 228 7.08 1.35 13.84
CA GLU A 228 5.65 1.45 14.14
C GLU A 228 5.04 2.58 13.34
N SER A 229 3.93 2.30 12.67
CA SER A 229 3.19 3.29 11.90
C SER A 229 2.11 3.93 12.74
N TYR A 230 2.03 5.26 12.69
CA TYR A 230 0.99 6.02 13.38
C TYR A 230 0.30 7.00 12.46
N SER A 231 -1.01 7.15 12.67
CA SER A 231 -1.73 8.30 12.12
C SER A 231 -1.14 9.56 12.75
N ALA A 232 -0.83 10.56 11.92
CA ALA A 232 -0.28 11.84 12.41
C ALA A 232 -1.22 12.54 13.41
N ALA A 233 -2.53 12.26 13.37
CA ALA A 233 -3.47 12.77 14.37
C ALA A 233 -3.45 12.01 15.71
N GLU A 234 -3.00 10.75 15.70
CA GLU A 234 -3.06 9.86 16.87
C GLU A 234 -1.75 9.83 17.67
N VAL A 235 -0.64 10.26 17.08
CA VAL A 235 0.68 10.19 17.73
C VAL A 235 0.72 10.95 19.07
N MET A 236 -0.06 12.02 19.21
CA MET A 236 -0.15 12.79 20.45
C MET A 236 -1.00 12.12 21.54
N HIS A 237 -1.76 11.08 21.21
CA HIS A 237 -2.69 10.40 22.13
C HIS A 237 -2.04 9.19 22.84
N GLY A 238 -0.72 9.23 23.03
CA GLY A 238 0.04 8.19 23.72
C GLY A 238 1.44 7.96 23.13
N PRO A 239 1.56 7.68 21.81
CA PRO A 239 2.83 7.30 21.19
C PRO A 239 3.96 8.31 21.36
N VAL A 240 3.64 9.61 21.44
CA VAL A 240 4.60 10.70 21.65
C VAL A 240 5.46 10.54 22.91
N ALA A 241 4.98 9.80 23.93
CA ALA A 241 5.74 9.57 25.16
C ALA A 241 7.05 8.80 24.94
N ILE A 242 7.18 8.07 23.83
CA ILE A 242 8.39 7.32 23.45
C ILE A 242 9.36 8.19 22.63
N VAL A 243 8.89 9.31 22.08
CA VAL A 243 9.71 10.20 21.25
C VAL A 243 10.63 11.04 22.15
N THR A 244 11.84 10.55 22.36
CA THR A 244 12.92 11.26 23.07
C THR A 244 13.80 12.05 22.10
N GLU A 245 14.74 12.82 22.64
CA GLU A 245 15.79 13.45 21.83
C GLU A 245 16.52 12.42 20.96
N GLY A 246 16.69 12.74 19.68
CA GLY A 246 17.27 11.87 18.67
C GLY A 246 16.37 10.73 18.18
N TYR A 247 15.14 10.56 18.70
CA TYR A 247 14.26 9.47 18.27
C TYR A 247 13.88 9.63 16.77
N PRO A 248 14.09 8.61 15.91
CA PRO A 248 13.83 8.77 14.49
C PRO A 248 12.34 8.76 14.13
N VAL A 249 11.95 9.72 13.28
CA VAL A 249 10.59 9.86 12.76
C VAL A 249 10.62 10.08 11.26
N LEU A 250 9.83 9.31 10.50
CA LEU A 250 9.63 9.50 9.07
C LEU A 250 8.18 9.94 8.82
N GLY A 251 7.98 11.20 8.41
CA GLY A 251 6.69 11.72 7.98
C GLY A 251 6.47 11.54 6.48
N LEU A 252 5.48 10.73 6.11
CA LEU A 252 5.05 10.52 4.72
C LEU A 252 3.82 11.39 4.43
N ALA A 253 4.09 12.62 3.99
CA ALA A 253 3.08 13.59 3.60
C ALA A 253 2.85 13.52 2.08
N ALA A 254 1.66 13.12 1.65
CA ALA A 254 1.22 13.26 0.27
C ALA A 254 0.72 14.68 0.03
N ARG A 255 0.73 15.18 -1.22
CA ARG A 255 0.18 16.50 -1.55
C ARG A 255 -1.34 16.42 -1.71
N ASP A 256 -1.99 16.23 -0.58
CA ASP A 256 -3.44 16.19 -0.43
C ASP A 256 -3.87 17.07 0.76
N ALA A 257 -5.16 17.01 1.12
CA ALA A 257 -5.70 17.79 2.25
C ALA A 257 -5.05 17.45 3.61
N ALA A 258 -4.35 16.32 3.72
CA ALA A 258 -3.69 15.88 4.94
C ALA A 258 -2.20 16.26 5.01
N GLU A 259 -1.62 16.86 3.95
CA GLU A 259 -0.20 17.27 3.92
C GLU A 259 0.19 18.08 5.15
N ALA A 260 -0.59 19.13 5.44
CA ALA A 260 -0.36 20.02 6.57
C ALA A 260 -0.39 19.27 7.91
N SER A 261 -1.33 18.34 8.08
CA SER A 261 -1.44 17.56 9.31
C SER A 261 -0.21 16.70 9.58
N VAL A 262 0.39 16.10 8.54
CA VAL A 262 1.59 15.28 8.69
C VAL A 262 2.83 16.17 8.88
N ALA A 263 2.95 17.22 8.07
CA ALA A 263 4.09 18.15 8.12
C ALA A 263 4.18 18.88 9.46
N ASP A 264 3.07 19.46 9.93
CA ASP A 264 3.02 20.20 11.18
C ASP A 264 3.38 19.28 12.37
N MET A 265 2.95 18.02 12.33
CA MET A 265 3.33 17.03 13.34
C MET A 265 4.82 16.66 13.30
N ALA A 266 5.37 16.37 12.11
CA ALA A 266 6.78 16.05 11.96
C ALA A 266 7.68 17.23 12.40
N HIS A 267 7.32 18.45 12.02
CA HIS A 267 8.02 19.66 12.45
C HIS A 267 7.93 19.88 13.96
N LYS A 268 6.77 19.62 14.57
CA LYS A 268 6.61 19.71 16.02
C LYS A 268 7.53 18.74 16.75
N LEU A 269 7.57 17.47 16.34
CA LEU A 269 8.44 16.46 16.95
C LEU A 269 9.92 16.81 16.75
N ALA A 270 10.29 17.31 15.57
CA ALA A 270 11.64 17.81 15.31
C ALA A 270 12.02 18.96 16.25
N GLY A 271 11.12 19.92 16.46
CA GLY A 271 11.32 21.03 17.40
C GLY A 271 11.43 20.59 18.87
N GLN A 272 11.01 19.37 19.19
CA GLN A 272 11.17 18.73 20.51
C GLN A 272 12.42 17.84 20.59
N GLY A 273 13.27 17.85 19.56
CA GLY A 273 14.55 17.13 19.52
C GLY A 273 14.50 15.79 18.79
N ALA A 274 13.37 15.38 18.20
CA ALA A 274 13.31 14.15 17.41
C ALA A 274 14.13 14.29 16.11
N LEU A 275 14.71 13.18 15.65
CA LEU A 275 15.35 13.10 14.34
C LEU A 275 14.27 12.86 13.27
N ALA A 276 13.60 13.94 12.84
CA ALA A 276 12.47 13.85 11.93
C ALA A 276 12.84 14.15 10.46
N PHE A 277 12.40 13.28 9.56
CA PHE A 277 12.43 13.45 8.11
C PHE A 277 11.01 13.57 7.56
N LEU A 278 10.82 14.29 6.46
CA LEU A 278 9.47 14.64 5.95
C LEU A 278 9.44 14.75 4.42
N THR A 279 8.44 14.14 3.78
CA THR A 279 8.20 14.27 2.32
C THR A 279 7.29 15.46 1.99
N SER A 280 7.65 16.68 2.39
CA SER A 280 6.89 17.90 2.08
C SER A 280 7.83 19.09 1.96
N SER A 281 7.44 20.07 1.12
CA SER A 281 8.14 21.35 0.97
C SER A 281 7.68 22.42 1.95
N ARG A 282 6.75 22.10 2.88
CA ARG A 282 6.31 23.03 3.90
C ARG A 282 7.48 23.39 4.83
N PRO A 283 7.65 24.67 5.20
CA PRO A 283 8.78 25.09 6.03
C PRO A 283 8.61 24.64 7.49
N GLY A 284 9.70 24.19 8.11
CA GLY A 284 9.72 23.83 9.52
C GLY A 284 11.00 23.09 9.93
N ALA A 285 10.99 22.50 11.12
CA ALA A 285 12.19 21.92 11.75
C ALA A 285 12.57 20.51 11.27
N ALA A 286 11.68 19.81 10.58
CA ALA A 286 11.95 18.46 10.08
C ALA A 286 12.78 18.53 8.79
N ARG A 287 13.65 17.55 8.56
CA ARG A 287 14.50 17.50 7.37
C ARG A 287 13.68 17.08 6.15
N ALA A 288 13.66 17.90 5.12
CA ALA A 288 12.90 17.63 3.91
C ALA A 288 13.56 16.52 3.08
N LEU A 289 12.74 15.57 2.62
CA LEU A 289 13.13 14.52 1.68
C LEU A 289 12.60 14.84 0.28
N PRO A 290 13.35 14.53 -0.79
CA PRO A 290 12.84 14.65 -2.15
C PRO A 290 11.68 13.68 -2.39
N PHE A 291 10.70 14.11 -3.18
CA PHE A 291 9.52 13.31 -3.55
C PHE A 291 9.11 13.60 -4.99
N ALA A 292 8.38 12.66 -5.61
CA ALA A 292 7.84 12.80 -6.95
C ALA A 292 6.33 13.05 -6.95
N ALA A 293 5.89 13.99 -7.79
CA ALA A 293 4.51 14.30 -8.06
C ALA A 293 3.88 13.30 -9.06
N THR A 294 2.63 12.86 -8.83
CA THR A 294 1.91 11.93 -9.74
C THR A 294 0.70 12.55 -10.45
N GLY A 295 0.40 13.82 -10.19
CA GLY A 295 -0.64 14.59 -10.91
C GLY A 295 -2.04 14.51 -10.31
N HIS A 296 -2.27 13.66 -9.31
CA HIS A 296 -3.54 13.57 -8.60
C HIS A 296 -3.33 13.20 -7.12
N PRO A 297 -4.03 13.83 -6.15
CA PRO A 297 -3.82 13.60 -4.71
C PRO A 297 -3.94 12.13 -4.28
N ILE A 298 -4.89 11.38 -4.86
CA ILE A 298 -5.06 9.94 -4.57
C ILE A 298 -3.89 9.08 -5.06
N THR A 299 -3.08 9.55 -6.01
CA THR A 299 -1.93 8.78 -6.56
C THR A 299 -0.60 9.17 -5.92
N ASP A 300 -0.52 10.36 -5.32
CA ASP A 300 0.72 10.91 -4.75
C ASP A 300 1.36 10.01 -3.66
N PRO A 301 0.61 9.41 -2.71
CA PRO A 301 1.20 8.53 -1.71
C PRO A 301 1.94 7.33 -2.32
N LEU A 302 1.51 6.86 -3.50
CA LEU A 302 2.16 5.73 -4.18
C LEU A 302 3.56 6.07 -4.67
N ALA A 303 3.85 7.33 -5.01
CA ALA A 303 5.23 7.74 -5.31
C ALA A 303 6.11 7.70 -4.05
N LEU A 304 5.58 8.07 -2.89
CA LEU A 304 6.34 8.09 -1.64
C LEU A 304 6.87 6.70 -1.27
N ILE A 305 6.04 5.65 -1.41
CA ILE A 305 6.48 4.29 -1.09
C ILE A 305 7.56 3.78 -2.06
N VAL A 306 7.53 4.20 -3.32
CA VAL A 306 8.53 3.80 -4.31
C VAL A 306 9.90 4.43 -3.99
N SER A 307 9.93 5.71 -3.61
CA SER A 307 11.16 6.34 -3.10
C SER A 307 11.65 5.65 -1.83
N PHE A 308 10.75 5.35 -0.90
CA PHE A 308 11.07 4.61 0.31
C PHE A 308 11.67 3.21 0.03
N TYR A 309 11.17 2.46 -0.96
CA TYR A 309 11.73 1.14 -1.28
C TYR A 309 13.19 1.20 -1.75
N GLY A 310 13.55 2.20 -2.54
CA GLY A 310 14.93 2.42 -2.96
C GLY A 310 15.85 2.67 -1.76
N PHE A 311 15.35 3.44 -0.79
CA PHE A 311 16.04 3.75 0.45
C PHE A 311 16.16 2.56 1.40
N VAL A 312 15.07 1.85 1.70
CA VAL A 312 15.07 0.78 2.70
C VAL A 312 15.95 -0.40 2.26
N GLU A 313 16.01 -0.65 0.95
CA GLU A 313 16.95 -1.61 0.35
C GLU A 313 18.41 -1.22 0.62
N ALA A 314 18.75 0.05 0.41
CA ALA A 314 20.10 0.55 0.65
C ALA A 314 20.45 0.54 2.15
N LEU A 315 19.50 0.90 3.03
CA LEU A 315 19.66 0.83 4.47
C LEU A 315 19.88 -0.60 4.96
N SER A 316 19.13 -1.58 4.43
CA SER A 316 19.29 -3.00 4.75
C SER A 316 20.72 -3.48 4.46
N ARG A 317 21.25 -3.15 3.27
CA ARG A 317 22.63 -3.47 2.90
C ARG A 317 23.67 -2.74 3.76
N HIS A 318 23.44 -1.47 4.08
CA HIS A 318 24.31 -0.69 4.97
C HIS A 318 24.42 -1.34 6.36
N ARG A 319 23.32 -1.91 6.85
CA ARG A 319 23.28 -2.68 8.13
C ARG A 319 23.82 -4.11 8.01
N GLY A 320 24.39 -4.50 6.86
CA GLY A 320 24.93 -5.84 6.62
C GLY A 320 23.87 -6.94 6.47
N LEU A 321 22.62 -6.57 6.20
CA LEU A 321 21.51 -7.50 6.01
C LEU A 321 21.27 -7.79 4.52
N ASN A 322 20.58 -8.90 4.24
CA ASN A 322 20.14 -9.27 2.89
C ASN A 322 18.64 -8.97 2.73
N PRO A 323 18.25 -7.93 1.99
CA PRO A 323 16.83 -7.58 1.81
C PRO A 323 16.04 -8.61 0.98
N ASP A 324 16.71 -9.45 0.19
CA ASP A 324 16.06 -10.51 -0.59
C ASP A 324 15.67 -11.73 0.26
N VAL A 325 16.41 -11.99 1.35
CA VAL A 325 16.21 -13.15 2.23
C VAL A 325 16.26 -12.72 3.70
N PRO A 326 15.23 -12.00 4.18
CA PRO A 326 15.09 -11.70 5.60
C PRO A 326 15.13 -12.96 6.48
N PRO A 327 15.80 -12.91 7.65
CA PRO A 327 15.78 -14.00 8.61
C PRO A 327 14.34 -14.35 9.02
N ALA A 328 14.03 -15.65 9.13
CA ALA A 328 12.75 -16.19 9.60
C ALA A 328 11.49 -15.88 8.77
N LEU A 329 11.59 -15.24 7.60
CA LEU A 329 10.45 -15.00 6.71
C LEU A 329 10.45 -15.96 5.51
N LYS A 330 9.27 -16.49 5.20
CA LYS A 330 9.00 -17.24 3.96
C LYS A 330 8.10 -16.39 3.06
N LYS A 331 8.31 -16.49 1.75
CA LYS A 331 7.55 -15.71 0.76
C LYS A 331 6.05 -16.04 0.70
N VAL A 332 5.68 -17.29 0.97
CA VAL A 332 4.27 -17.71 1.10
C VAL A 332 4.08 -18.25 2.50
N THR A 333 3.25 -17.55 3.29
CA THR A 333 2.84 -17.99 4.62
C THR A 333 1.56 -18.82 4.47
N GLU A 334 1.66 -20.11 4.74
CA GLU A 334 0.49 -20.97 4.90
C GLU A 334 0.03 -20.87 6.36
N THR A 335 -1.15 -20.29 6.58
CA THR A 335 -1.82 -20.25 7.88
C THR A 335 -2.81 -21.41 7.93
N ILE A 336 -2.37 -22.57 8.42
CA ILE A 336 -3.23 -23.71 8.77
C ILE A 336 -3.14 -23.92 10.27
#